data_AF-A0A101WVL8-F1
#
_entry.id   AF-A0A101WVL8-F1
#
_cell.length_a   1.000
_cell.length_b   1.000
_cell.length_c   1.000
_cell.angle_alpha   90.00
_cell.angle_beta   90.00
_cell.angle_gamma   90.00
#
_symmetry.space_group_name_H-M   'P 1'
#
loop_
_entity.id
_entity.type
_entity.pdbx_description
1 polymer ?
#
loop_
_entity_poly.entity_id
_entity_poly.type
_entity_poly.pdbx_seq_one_letter_code
_entity_poly.pdbx_strand_id
1 'polypeptide(L)'
;MYPKKTHWTSEITPELHGKEVVVAGWVWELRDIGKVKFLLLRDREGFVQVTLKAGRTPDHVFKAFADLGREDVVVVRGVVEASRIAKRGVEVFPLDIWVLNKAKPLPLDVWSESADLPTRLRWRSVDLKRPRNLAVFSLASRILREIREALYGERFVEVFTPKIIVTSTEGGAELFPVLYFERVAYLSQSPQLYKEQLTASLERVFEIGPAYRAEKHNTDFHLNEFISVDAEAAFMNYNDIVDLLEKIVRRVVAAVAEEEKRLAEVGIRPVATEVQGVPRVDYDDAVDRLRQLGYDVKWGDDLTVEMQKALMKFYGPIYFIVNFPAS
;
A
#
# COMPACT_ATOMS: atom_id res chain seq x y z
N MET A 1 -6.70 -28.52 21.62
CA MET A 1 -5.85 -27.92 20.57
C MET A 1 -6.77 -27.42 19.47
N TYR A 2 -6.64 -26.18 19.01
CA TYR A 2 -7.46 -25.63 17.92
C TYR A 2 -6.87 -26.01 16.55
N PRO A 3 -7.68 -26.10 15.48
CA PRO A 3 -7.18 -26.46 14.16
C PRO A 3 -6.40 -25.32 13.49
N LYS A 4 -5.49 -25.66 12.57
CA LYS A 4 -4.76 -24.68 11.75
C LYS A 4 -5.71 -24.03 10.74
N LYS A 5 -5.59 -22.71 10.55
CA LYS A 5 -6.26 -21.98 9.46
C LYS A 5 -5.96 -22.64 8.11
N THR A 6 -6.99 -22.98 7.35
CA THR A 6 -6.87 -23.61 6.04
C THR A 6 -7.10 -22.64 4.89
N HIS A 7 -7.92 -21.60 5.10
CA HIS A 7 -8.26 -20.63 4.06
C HIS A 7 -8.24 -19.21 4.62
N TRP A 8 -7.81 -18.25 3.80
CA TRP A 8 -8.05 -16.83 3.99
C TRP A 8 -9.51 -16.48 3.69
N THR A 9 -9.99 -15.36 4.24
CA THR A 9 -11.35 -14.92 3.95
C THR A 9 -11.58 -14.68 2.45
N SER A 10 -10.60 -14.17 1.71
CA SER A 10 -10.70 -13.94 0.26
C SER A 10 -10.92 -15.23 -0.53
N GLU A 11 -10.39 -16.36 -0.06
CA GLU A 11 -10.50 -17.69 -0.67
C GLU A 11 -11.84 -18.36 -0.39
N ILE A 12 -12.63 -17.85 0.58
CA ILE A 12 -14.00 -18.33 0.79
C ILE A 12 -14.87 -17.74 -0.30
N THR A 13 -15.23 -18.59 -1.26
CA THR A 13 -16.05 -18.25 -2.42
C THR A 13 -17.18 -19.26 -2.61
N PRO A 14 -18.20 -18.98 -3.45
CA PRO A 14 -19.31 -19.90 -3.69
C PRO A 14 -18.89 -21.30 -4.20
N GLU A 15 -17.74 -21.41 -4.87
CA GLU A 15 -17.19 -22.66 -5.39
C GLU A 15 -16.82 -23.66 -4.27
N LEU A 16 -16.62 -23.18 -3.04
CA LEU A 16 -16.35 -24.02 -1.87
C LEU A 16 -17.63 -24.54 -1.19
N HIS A 17 -18.80 -24.38 -1.79
CA HIS A 17 -20.07 -24.85 -1.21
C HIS A 17 -19.99 -26.32 -0.72
N GLY A 18 -20.44 -26.55 0.51
CA GLY A 18 -20.45 -27.85 1.18
C GLY A 18 -19.09 -28.30 1.72
N LYS A 19 -18.00 -27.55 1.49
CA LYS A 19 -16.67 -27.87 2.03
C LYS A 19 -16.53 -27.38 3.46
N GLU A 20 -15.85 -28.18 4.28
CA GLU A 20 -15.40 -27.76 5.59
C GLU A 20 -14.12 -26.91 5.47
N VAL A 21 -14.09 -25.77 6.15
CA VAL A 21 -12.97 -24.84 6.19
C VAL A 21 -12.66 -24.43 7.62
N VAL A 22 -11.43 -23.97 7.83
CA VAL A 22 -10.98 -23.36 9.08
C VAL A 22 -10.51 -21.95 8.75
N VAL A 23 -11.27 -20.97 9.23
CA VAL A 23 -10.93 -19.55 9.13
C VAL A 23 -10.53 -19.03 10.50
N ALA A 24 -9.56 -18.12 10.53
CA ALA A 24 -9.08 -17.52 11.77
C ALA A 24 -8.77 -16.04 11.56
N GLY A 25 -9.11 -15.24 12.56
CA GLY A 25 -9.01 -13.79 12.49
C GLY A 25 -9.59 -13.09 13.71
N TRP A 26 -9.99 -11.84 13.51
CA TRP A 26 -10.55 -10.97 14.53
C TRP A 26 -12.05 -10.79 14.31
N VAL A 27 -12.82 -10.87 15.39
CA VAL A 27 -14.25 -10.56 15.36
C VAL A 27 -14.42 -9.08 15.02
N TRP A 28 -14.98 -8.75 13.86
CA TRP A 28 -15.18 -7.37 13.45
C TRP A 28 -16.52 -6.82 13.91
N GLU A 29 -17.57 -7.62 13.72
CA GLU A 29 -18.94 -7.27 14.05
C GLU A 29 -19.69 -8.49 14.57
N LEU A 30 -20.58 -8.26 15.52
CA LEU A 30 -21.49 -9.24 16.08
C LEU A 30 -22.90 -8.68 15.99
N ARG A 31 -23.83 -9.47 15.47
CA ARG A 31 -25.24 -9.13 15.41
C ARG A 31 -26.07 -10.29 15.91
N ASP A 32 -26.83 -10.06 16.98
CA ASP A 32 -27.76 -11.05 17.55
C ASP A 32 -29.19 -10.64 17.19
N ILE A 33 -29.93 -11.53 16.50
CA ILE A 33 -31.36 -11.37 16.19
C ILE A 33 -32.17 -12.55 16.77
N GLY A 34 -31.74 -13.07 17.92
CA GLY A 34 -32.40 -14.15 18.65
C GLY A 34 -32.03 -15.52 18.10
N LYS A 35 -32.85 -16.08 17.20
CA LYS A 35 -32.65 -17.43 16.65
C LYS A 35 -31.53 -17.49 15.59
N VAL A 36 -31.08 -16.34 15.12
CA VAL A 36 -29.98 -16.22 14.15
C VAL A 36 -28.98 -15.21 14.69
N LYS A 37 -27.70 -15.53 14.58
CA LYS A 37 -26.61 -14.66 14.99
C LYS A 37 -25.57 -14.58 13.89
N PHE A 38 -24.97 -13.42 13.71
CA PHE A 38 -23.96 -13.17 12.69
C PHE A 38 -22.67 -12.70 13.34
N LEU A 39 -21.57 -13.31 12.95
CA LEU A 39 -20.23 -12.88 13.27
C LEU A 39 -19.54 -12.53 11.95
N LEU A 40 -19.11 -11.28 11.80
CA LEU A 40 -18.23 -10.91 10.70
C LEU A 40 -16.79 -11.10 11.15
N LEU A 41 -16.09 -12.06 10.54
CA LEU A 41 -14.70 -12.36 10.85
C LEU A 41 -13.80 -11.62 9.87
N ARG A 42 -12.84 -10.85 10.39
CA ARG A 42 -11.82 -10.16 9.60
C ARG A 42 -10.49 -10.90 9.66
N ASP A 43 -9.84 -11.06 8.51
CA ASP A 43 -8.40 -11.30 8.44
C ASP A 43 -7.73 -10.26 7.52
N ARG A 44 -6.46 -10.47 7.15
CA ARG A 44 -5.75 -9.49 6.32
C ARG A 44 -6.32 -9.34 4.90
N GLU A 45 -6.99 -10.37 4.40
CA GLU A 45 -7.50 -10.44 3.04
C GLU A 45 -8.93 -9.89 2.93
N GLY A 46 -9.62 -9.71 4.06
CA GLY A 46 -10.97 -9.13 4.08
C GLY A 46 -11.86 -9.74 5.16
N PHE A 47 -13.11 -9.99 4.78
CA PHE A 47 -14.18 -10.40 5.70
C PHE A 47 -14.90 -11.65 5.22
N VAL A 48 -15.27 -12.52 6.16
CA VAL A 48 -16.22 -13.62 5.91
C VAL A 48 -17.31 -13.59 6.97
N GLN A 49 -18.55 -13.81 6.54
CA GLN A 49 -19.68 -13.92 7.45
C GLN A 49 -19.78 -15.35 8.00
N VAL A 50 -19.84 -15.47 9.31
CA VAL A 50 -20.15 -16.69 10.04
C VAL A 50 -21.59 -16.59 10.55
N THR A 51 -22.45 -17.49 10.11
CA THR A 51 -23.89 -17.48 10.41
C THR A 51 -24.23 -18.61 11.37
N LEU A 52 -24.74 -18.26 12.55
CA LEU A 52 -25.21 -19.20 13.55
C LEU A 52 -26.74 -19.22 13.52
N LYS A 53 -27.35 -20.39 13.39
CA LYS A 53 -28.80 -20.60 13.45
C LYS A 53 -29.15 -21.61 14.55
N ALA A 54 -30.11 -21.27 15.40
CA ALA A 54 -30.63 -22.17 16.43
C ALA A 54 -31.19 -23.46 15.80
N GLY A 55 -30.88 -24.61 16.40
CA GLY A 55 -31.27 -25.93 15.90
C GLY A 55 -30.41 -26.47 14.74
N ARG A 56 -29.56 -25.64 14.12
CA ARG A 56 -28.57 -26.06 13.11
C ARG A 56 -27.13 -26.00 13.64
N THR A 57 -26.82 -24.96 14.41
CA THR A 57 -25.49 -24.75 15.00
C THR A 57 -25.41 -25.56 16.29
N PRO A 58 -24.30 -26.25 16.58
CA PRO A 58 -24.12 -26.93 17.86
C PRO A 58 -24.35 -26.00 19.05
N ASP A 59 -25.06 -26.48 20.07
CA ASP A 59 -25.51 -25.65 21.20
C ASP A 59 -24.37 -24.96 21.94
N HIS A 60 -23.20 -25.60 22.07
CA HIS A 60 -22.03 -25.01 22.72
C HIS A 60 -21.50 -23.82 21.93
N VAL A 61 -21.46 -23.90 20.59
CA VAL A 61 -21.04 -22.80 19.71
C VAL A 61 -22.07 -21.66 19.75
N PHE A 62 -23.36 -22.00 19.70
CA PHE A 62 -24.44 -21.01 19.72
C PHE A 62 -24.49 -20.20 21.02
N LYS A 63 -24.17 -20.85 22.15
CA LYS A 63 -24.02 -20.22 23.47
C LYS A 63 -22.74 -19.39 23.56
N ALA A 64 -21.61 -19.91 23.07
CA ALA A 64 -20.31 -19.23 23.10
C ALA A 64 -20.32 -17.86 22.39
N PHE A 65 -21.25 -17.64 21.44
CA PHE A 65 -21.43 -16.33 20.80
C PHE A 65 -21.65 -15.19 21.80
N ALA A 66 -22.36 -15.44 22.92
CA ALA A 66 -22.65 -14.41 23.91
C ALA A 66 -21.39 -13.89 24.61
N ASP A 67 -20.34 -14.70 24.65
CA ASP A 67 -19.05 -14.35 25.26
C ASP A 67 -18.11 -13.65 24.28
N LEU A 68 -18.48 -13.49 23.00
CA LEU A 68 -17.65 -12.84 22.00
C LEU A 68 -17.76 -11.32 22.08
N GLY A 69 -16.62 -10.65 21.90
CA GLY A 69 -16.50 -9.22 21.77
C GLY A 69 -15.81 -8.84 20.46
N ARG A 70 -15.97 -7.59 20.05
CA ARG A 70 -15.21 -7.03 18.93
C ARG A 70 -13.71 -7.12 19.20
N GLU A 71 -12.96 -7.45 18.16
CA GLU A 71 -11.51 -7.70 18.13
C GLU A 71 -11.02 -8.92 18.90
N ASP A 72 -11.92 -9.75 19.45
CA ASP A 72 -11.51 -11.07 19.93
C ASP A 72 -10.86 -11.87 18.80
N VAL A 73 -9.81 -12.61 19.15
CA VAL A 73 -9.10 -13.49 18.21
C VAL A 73 -9.75 -14.85 18.27
N VAL A 74 -10.30 -15.31 17.15
CA VAL A 74 -11.04 -16.57 17.08
C VAL A 74 -10.58 -17.45 15.92
N VAL A 75 -10.75 -18.76 16.12
CA VAL A 75 -10.69 -19.77 15.07
C VAL A 75 -12.09 -20.34 14.92
N VAL A 76 -12.57 -20.42 13.68
CA VAL A 76 -13.88 -20.99 13.34
C VAL A 76 -13.66 -22.14 12.37
N ARG A 77 -14.11 -23.32 12.76
CA ARG A 77 -14.24 -24.47 11.86
C ARG A 77 -15.70 -24.57 11.44
N GLY A 78 -15.97 -24.61 10.14
CA GLY A 78 -17.35 -24.57 9.65
C GLY A 78 -17.50 -25.02 8.21
N VAL A 79 -18.74 -25.16 7.77
CA VAL A 79 -19.11 -25.56 6.40
C VAL A 79 -19.49 -24.32 5.60
N VAL A 80 -18.92 -24.19 4.41
CA VAL A 80 -19.19 -23.08 3.49
C VAL A 80 -20.53 -23.31 2.78
N GLU A 81 -21.36 -22.27 2.70
CA GLU A 81 -22.58 -22.27 1.89
C GLU A 81 -22.70 -21.05 0.99
N ALA A 82 -22.99 -21.27 -0.29
CA ALA A 82 -23.37 -20.20 -1.21
C ALA A 82 -24.69 -19.56 -0.74
N SER A 83 -24.74 -18.24 -0.76
CA SER A 83 -25.86 -17.44 -0.26
C SER A 83 -26.16 -16.32 -1.24
N ARG A 84 -27.42 -16.19 -1.66
CA ARG A 84 -27.86 -15.09 -2.54
C ARG A 84 -28.00 -13.75 -1.81
N ILE A 85 -27.98 -13.77 -0.48
CA ILE A 85 -28.26 -12.61 0.37
C ILE A 85 -26.98 -12.09 1.02
N ALA A 86 -25.98 -12.95 1.23
CA ALA A 86 -24.68 -12.52 1.72
C ALA A 86 -23.99 -11.59 0.72
N LYS A 87 -23.37 -10.51 1.22
CA LYS A 87 -22.68 -9.51 0.39
C LYS A 87 -21.63 -10.13 -0.55
N ARG A 88 -20.94 -11.17 -0.10
CA ARG A 88 -19.91 -11.90 -0.88
C ARG A 88 -20.43 -13.17 -1.57
N GLY A 89 -21.74 -13.40 -1.57
CA GLY A 89 -22.34 -14.59 -2.17
C GLY A 89 -22.13 -15.89 -1.38
N VAL A 90 -21.55 -15.82 -0.17
CA VAL A 90 -21.12 -16.99 0.61
C VAL A 90 -21.11 -16.71 2.11
N GLU A 91 -21.39 -17.73 2.92
CA GLU A 91 -21.37 -17.72 4.39
C GLU A 91 -20.71 -19.00 4.94
N VAL A 92 -20.24 -18.95 6.19
CA VAL A 92 -19.71 -20.12 6.91
C VAL A 92 -20.64 -20.48 8.06
N PHE A 93 -21.08 -21.73 8.13
CA PHE A 93 -21.86 -22.25 9.26
C PHE A 93 -20.92 -22.96 10.23
N PRO A 94 -20.75 -22.46 11.46
CA PRO A 94 -19.72 -22.97 12.35
C PRO A 94 -20.11 -24.31 12.96
N LEU A 95 -19.16 -25.23 12.96
CA LEU A 95 -19.18 -26.49 13.71
C LEU A 95 -18.54 -26.32 15.08
N ASP A 96 -17.48 -25.51 15.15
CA ASP A 96 -16.78 -25.17 16.39
C ASP A 96 -16.19 -23.76 16.31
N ILE A 97 -16.04 -23.15 17.49
CA ILE A 97 -15.36 -21.87 17.66
C ILE A 97 -14.39 -21.95 18.84
N TRP A 98 -13.18 -21.45 18.66
CA TRP A 98 -12.19 -21.30 19.71
C TRP A 98 -11.83 -19.83 19.87
N VAL A 99 -11.98 -19.30 21.08
CA VAL A 99 -11.49 -17.97 21.44
C VAL A 99 -10.03 -18.12 21.86
N LEU A 100 -9.12 -17.61 21.03
CA LEU A 100 -7.67 -17.67 21.29
C LEU A 100 -7.25 -16.56 22.26
N ASN A 101 -7.83 -15.37 22.11
CA ASN A 101 -7.53 -14.23 22.95
C ASN A 101 -8.69 -13.24 23.00
N LYS A 102 -8.98 -12.74 24.20
CA LYS A 102 -10.00 -11.69 24.42
C LYS A 102 -9.42 -10.31 24.19
N ALA A 103 -10.17 -9.46 23.49
CA ALA A 103 -9.80 -8.07 23.30
C ALA A 103 -10.07 -7.22 24.54
N LYS A 104 -9.20 -6.25 24.76
CA LYS A 104 -9.45 -5.11 25.65
C LYS A 104 -10.03 -3.96 24.82
N PRO A 105 -10.68 -2.96 25.45
CA PRO A 105 -11.12 -1.76 24.75
C PRO A 105 -10.00 -1.16 23.92
N LEU A 106 -10.29 -0.84 22.65
CA LEU A 106 -9.29 -0.26 21.76
C LEU A 106 -9.00 1.20 22.15
N PRO A 107 -7.74 1.65 22.05
CA PRO A 107 -7.38 3.05 22.30
C PRO A 107 -7.78 3.99 21.14
N LEU A 108 -8.26 3.41 20.03
CA LEU A 108 -8.70 4.10 18.83
C LEU A 108 -9.92 3.36 18.30
N ASP A 109 -11.00 4.08 18.02
CA ASP A 109 -12.15 3.52 17.31
C ASP A 109 -11.76 3.23 15.85
N VAL A 110 -11.91 1.98 15.41
CA VAL A 110 -11.59 1.54 14.04
C VAL A 110 -12.82 1.41 13.15
N TRP A 111 -14.01 1.67 13.68
CA TRP A 111 -15.30 1.61 12.97
C TRP A 111 -15.80 2.99 12.51
N SER A 112 -15.30 4.09 13.08
CA SER A 112 -15.64 5.46 12.68
C SER A 112 -14.42 6.25 12.18
N GLU A 113 -14.65 7.27 11.35
CA GLU A 113 -13.60 8.20 10.88
C GLU A 113 -13.43 9.44 11.79
N SER A 114 -13.77 9.32 13.07
CA SER A 114 -13.84 10.44 14.00
C SER A 114 -12.47 10.95 14.49
N ALA A 115 -11.44 10.11 14.45
CA ALA A 115 -10.12 10.46 15.01
C ALA A 115 -9.26 11.25 14.01
N ASP A 116 -8.62 12.31 14.50
CA ASP A 116 -7.66 13.10 13.74
C ASP A 116 -6.38 12.30 13.39
N LEU A 117 -5.60 12.81 12.43
CA LEU A 117 -4.39 12.15 11.97
C LEU A 117 -3.35 11.96 13.10
N PRO A 118 -3.06 12.95 13.98
CA PRO A 118 -2.13 12.76 15.09
C PRO A 118 -2.52 11.60 16.03
N THR A 119 -3.80 11.48 16.38
CA THR A 119 -4.28 10.38 17.23
C THR A 119 -4.14 9.03 16.53
N ARG A 120 -4.45 8.98 15.22
CA ARG A 120 -4.30 7.78 14.41
C ARG A 120 -2.85 7.33 14.28
N LEU A 121 -1.91 8.26 14.09
CA LEU A 121 -0.48 7.97 14.02
C LEU A 121 0.08 7.49 15.38
N ARG A 122 -0.38 8.07 16.50
CA ARG A 122 -0.01 7.61 17.85
C ARG A 122 -0.38 6.14 18.07
N TRP A 123 -1.53 5.70 17.54
CA TRP A 123 -2.03 4.34 17.65
C TRP A 123 -1.98 3.59 16.31
N ARG A 124 -0.92 3.81 15.51
CA ARG A 124 -0.87 3.32 14.11
C ARG A 124 -1.08 1.82 13.98
N SER A 125 -0.56 1.02 14.90
CA SER A 125 -0.77 -0.45 14.89
C SER A 125 -2.24 -0.85 15.04
N VAL A 126 -3.04 -0.05 15.74
CA VAL A 126 -4.49 -0.23 15.86
C VAL A 126 -5.20 0.39 14.65
N ASP A 127 -4.74 1.55 14.17
CA ASP A 127 -5.30 2.23 12.98
C ASP A 127 -5.21 1.35 11.71
N LEU A 128 -4.16 0.54 11.59
CA LEU A 128 -3.98 -0.42 10.49
C LEU A 128 -5.08 -1.49 10.40
N LYS A 129 -5.84 -1.69 11.48
CA LYS A 129 -7.00 -2.61 11.48
C LYS A 129 -8.16 -2.12 10.63
N ARG A 130 -8.20 -0.82 10.30
CA ARG A 130 -9.20 -0.24 9.39
C ARG A 130 -9.02 -0.81 7.98
N PRO A 131 -10.08 -1.31 7.33
CA PRO A 131 -9.98 -1.90 5.99
C PRO A 131 -9.32 -1.01 4.95
N ARG A 132 -9.65 0.30 4.98
CA ARG A 132 -9.05 1.31 4.09
C ARG A 132 -7.53 1.37 4.23
N ASN A 133 -7.02 1.47 5.46
CA ASN A 133 -5.58 1.53 5.71
C ASN A 133 -4.90 0.23 5.28
N LEU A 134 -5.47 -0.92 5.65
CA LEU A 134 -4.92 -2.22 5.29
C LEU A 134 -4.81 -2.40 3.78
N ALA A 135 -5.81 -1.94 3.03
CA ALA A 135 -5.80 -1.95 1.57
C ALA A 135 -4.66 -1.10 1.00
N VAL A 136 -4.42 0.10 1.55
CA VAL A 136 -3.29 0.97 1.14
C VAL A 136 -1.94 0.27 1.35
N PHE A 137 -1.69 -0.32 2.53
CA PHE A 137 -0.41 -0.98 2.79
C PHE A 137 -0.24 -2.27 1.99
N SER A 138 -1.32 -3.03 1.80
CA SER A 138 -1.30 -4.24 0.95
C SER A 138 -0.98 -3.87 -0.49
N LEU A 139 -1.59 -2.80 -1.00
CA LEU A 139 -1.32 -2.28 -2.33
C LEU A 139 0.12 -1.77 -2.46
N ALA A 140 0.63 -1.01 -1.48
CA ALA A 140 2.01 -0.55 -1.49
C ALA A 140 3.01 -1.71 -1.55
N SER A 141 2.78 -2.77 -0.76
CA SER A 141 3.58 -4.00 -0.81
C SER A 141 3.55 -4.65 -2.19
N ARG A 142 2.36 -4.76 -2.80
CA ARG A 142 2.18 -5.27 -4.17
C ARG A 142 2.92 -4.41 -5.20
N ILE A 143 2.80 -3.07 -5.13
CA ILE A 143 3.48 -2.13 -6.01
C ILE A 143 4.99 -2.33 -5.96
N LEU A 144 5.58 -2.39 -4.77
CA LEU A 144 7.02 -2.61 -4.62
C LEU A 144 7.48 -3.96 -5.19
N ARG A 145 6.64 -5.00 -5.09
CA ARG A 145 6.91 -6.29 -5.76
C ARG A 145 6.89 -6.13 -7.27
N GLU A 146 5.89 -5.48 -7.84
CA GLU A 146 5.79 -5.32 -9.30
C GLU A 146 6.94 -4.47 -9.89
N ILE A 147 7.43 -3.48 -9.14
CA ILE A 147 8.62 -2.72 -9.50
C ILE A 147 9.86 -3.62 -9.51
N ARG A 148 10.08 -4.42 -8.45
CA ARG A 148 11.17 -5.41 -8.42
C ARG A 148 11.12 -6.37 -9.60
N GLU A 149 9.95 -6.95 -9.87
CA GLU A 149 9.76 -7.87 -11.00
C GLU A 149 10.05 -7.21 -12.35
N ALA A 150 9.70 -5.92 -12.53
CA ALA A 150 10.02 -5.18 -13.73
C ALA A 150 11.55 -5.04 -13.93
N LEU A 151 12.26 -4.68 -12.85
CA LEU A 151 13.71 -4.47 -12.84
C LEU A 151 14.47 -5.79 -13.00
N TYR A 152 14.06 -6.85 -12.31
CA TYR A 152 14.61 -8.20 -12.48
C TYR A 152 14.40 -8.71 -13.93
N GLY A 153 13.25 -8.42 -14.53
CA GLY A 153 12.98 -8.73 -15.93
C GLY A 153 13.94 -8.03 -16.91
N GLU A 154 14.54 -6.91 -16.51
CA GLU A 154 15.55 -6.15 -17.27
C GLU A 154 16.99 -6.42 -16.80
N ARG A 155 17.18 -7.49 -16.02
CA ARG A 155 18.48 -7.97 -15.50
C ARG A 155 19.16 -7.00 -14.53
N PHE A 156 18.41 -6.14 -13.85
CA PHE A 156 18.95 -5.34 -12.78
C PHE A 156 19.24 -6.19 -11.54
N VAL A 157 20.29 -5.85 -10.81
CA VAL A 157 20.70 -6.47 -9.54
C VAL A 157 20.25 -5.59 -8.37
N GLU A 158 19.54 -6.16 -7.39
CA GLU A 158 19.18 -5.45 -6.16
C GLU A 158 20.43 -5.27 -5.28
N VAL A 159 20.72 -4.04 -4.88
CA VAL A 159 21.87 -3.68 -4.04
C VAL A 159 21.42 -2.93 -2.79
N PHE A 160 22.29 -2.90 -1.77
CA PHE A 160 22.06 -2.18 -0.52
C PHE A 160 23.27 -1.32 -0.19
N THR A 161 23.08 0.00 -0.18
CA THR A 161 24.17 0.97 -0.01
C THR A 161 24.16 1.58 1.40
N PRO A 162 25.30 2.11 1.88
CA PRO A 162 25.38 2.74 3.20
C PRO A 162 24.39 3.89 3.37
N LYS A 163 23.72 3.95 4.53
CA LYS A 163 22.81 5.05 4.91
C LYS A 163 23.43 6.10 5.81
N ILE A 164 24.65 5.85 6.29
CA ILE A 164 25.47 6.81 7.03
C ILE A 164 26.64 7.20 6.12
N ILE A 165 26.73 8.47 5.75
CA ILE A 165 27.67 9.01 4.77
C ILE A 165 28.42 10.22 5.33
N VAL A 166 29.58 10.55 4.77
CA VAL A 166 30.41 11.68 5.22
C VAL A 166 30.17 12.95 4.40
N THR A 167 29.72 12.81 3.15
CA THR A 167 29.53 13.91 2.21
C THR A 167 28.10 13.89 1.66
N SER A 168 27.53 15.06 1.36
CA SER A 168 26.24 15.14 0.68
C SER A 168 26.32 14.53 -0.72
N THR A 169 25.21 13.92 -1.17
CA THR A 169 25.03 13.45 -2.56
C THR A 169 24.43 14.54 -3.44
N GLU A 170 23.62 15.44 -2.86
CA GLU A 170 22.88 16.49 -3.56
C GLU A 170 23.25 17.87 -2.94
N GLY A 171 23.56 18.86 -3.78
CA GLY A 171 23.85 20.22 -3.31
C GLY A 171 22.57 20.90 -2.81
N GLY A 172 22.62 21.55 -1.65
CA GLY A 172 21.53 22.42 -1.15
C GLY A 172 20.44 21.75 -0.31
N ALA A 173 20.40 20.42 -0.19
CA ALA A 173 19.41 19.72 0.62
C ALA A 173 19.87 19.56 2.09
N GLU A 174 18.97 19.82 3.04
CA GLU A 174 19.25 19.70 4.48
C GLU A 174 19.46 18.22 4.88
N LEU A 175 20.60 17.93 5.54
CA LEU A 175 20.99 16.59 5.98
C LEU A 175 20.73 16.40 7.47
N PHE A 176 20.37 15.19 7.88
CA PHE A 176 20.36 14.83 9.31
C PHE A 176 21.76 14.47 9.79
N PRO A 177 22.37 15.24 10.71
CA PRO A 177 23.65 14.86 11.29
C PRO A 177 23.49 13.69 12.25
N VAL A 178 24.44 12.77 12.23
CA VAL A 178 24.54 11.61 13.11
C VAL A 178 25.93 11.61 13.73
N LEU A 179 25.99 11.46 15.06
CA LEU A 179 27.26 11.22 15.73
C LEU A 179 27.72 9.79 15.43
N TYR A 180 28.82 9.68 14.68
CA TYR A 180 29.41 8.42 14.30
C TYR A 180 30.78 8.29 14.95
N PHE A 181 30.78 7.76 16.18
CA PHE A 181 31.93 7.75 17.08
C PHE A 181 32.44 9.18 17.34
N GLU A 182 33.70 9.45 17.03
CA GLU A 182 34.37 10.74 17.20
C GLU A 182 34.14 11.70 16.02
N ARG A 183 33.29 11.32 15.04
CA ARG A 183 33.04 12.09 13.82
C ARG A 183 31.56 12.42 13.66
N VAL A 184 31.28 13.49 12.92
CA VAL A 184 29.94 13.78 12.42
C VAL A 184 29.80 13.13 11.05
N ALA A 185 28.73 12.35 10.89
CA ALA A 185 28.29 11.79 9.62
C ALA A 185 26.85 12.26 9.36
N TYR A 186 26.26 11.81 8.26
CA TYR A 186 24.93 12.23 7.83
C TYR A 186 24.10 11.04 7.37
N LEU A 187 22.77 11.14 7.49
CA LEU A 187 21.87 10.19 6.85
C LEU A 187 21.75 10.47 5.34
N SER A 188 21.78 9.41 4.53
CA SER A 188 21.75 9.52 3.07
C SER A 188 20.40 10.00 2.55
N GLN A 189 20.42 11.01 1.68
CA GLN A 189 19.23 11.53 0.97
C GLN A 189 18.87 10.69 -0.26
N SER A 190 19.88 10.04 -0.85
CA SER A 190 19.77 9.20 -2.05
C SER A 190 20.98 8.25 -2.09
N PRO A 191 20.89 7.07 -2.73
CA PRO A 191 22.04 6.21 -3.00
C PRO A 191 22.85 6.65 -4.23
N GLN A 192 22.59 7.83 -4.82
CA GLN A 192 23.11 8.30 -6.12
C GLN A 192 24.59 7.95 -6.38
N LEU A 193 25.51 8.43 -5.53
CA LEU A 193 26.94 8.22 -5.74
C LEU A 193 27.34 6.74 -5.68
N TYR A 194 26.69 5.94 -4.84
CA TYR A 194 26.96 4.51 -4.73
C TYR A 194 26.40 3.72 -5.90
N LYS A 195 25.16 4.00 -6.34
CA LYS A 195 24.55 3.28 -7.47
C LYS A 195 25.34 3.53 -8.76
N GLU A 196 25.82 4.75 -8.99
CA GLU A 196 26.73 5.07 -10.11
C GLU A 196 28.01 4.24 -10.06
N GLN A 197 28.69 4.20 -8.92
CA GLN A 197 29.92 3.41 -8.75
C GLN A 197 29.71 1.91 -9.00
N LEU A 198 28.59 1.37 -8.52
CA LEU A 198 28.28 -0.05 -8.64
C LEU A 198 28.01 -0.46 -10.10
N THR A 199 27.54 0.45 -10.95
CA THR A 199 27.37 0.15 -12.39
C THR A 199 28.69 -0.24 -13.08
N ALA A 200 29.84 0.20 -12.57
CA ALA A 200 31.15 -0.19 -13.12
C ALA A 200 31.43 -1.70 -13.02
N SER A 201 30.75 -2.42 -12.12
CA SER A 201 30.91 -3.86 -11.94
C SER A 201 29.65 -4.67 -12.23
N LEU A 202 28.48 -4.11 -11.92
CA LEU A 202 27.20 -4.81 -12.00
C LEU A 202 26.36 -4.38 -13.20
N GLU A 203 26.81 -3.36 -13.94
CA GLU A 203 26.14 -2.70 -15.06
C GLU A 203 24.78 -2.09 -14.66
N ARG A 204 23.80 -2.89 -14.27
CA ARG A 204 22.43 -2.49 -13.94
C ARG A 204 22.11 -2.78 -12.49
N VAL A 205 21.89 -1.75 -11.70
CA VAL A 205 21.62 -1.86 -10.26
C VAL A 205 20.36 -1.14 -9.87
N PHE A 206 19.66 -1.66 -8.87
CA PHE A 206 18.55 -0.95 -8.25
C PHE A 206 18.56 -1.12 -6.74
N GLU A 207 17.97 -0.17 -6.03
CA GLU A 207 17.81 -0.21 -4.59
C GLU A 207 16.41 0.27 -4.21
N ILE A 208 15.75 -0.45 -3.30
CA ILE A 208 14.53 0.01 -2.64
C ILE A 208 14.84 0.11 -1.15
N GLY A 209 15.03 1.34 -0.66
CA GLY A 209 15.52 1.55 0.71
C GLY A 209 15.18 2.91 1.29
N PRO A 210 15.37 3.10 2.61
CA PRO A 210 15.16 4.38 3.25
C PRO A 210 16.10 5.47 2.72
N ALA A 211 15.55 6.66 2.64
CA ALA A 211 16.22 7.93 2.34
C ALA A 211 15.70 8.99 3.32
N TYR A 212 16.56 9.98 3.62
CA TYR A 212 16.29 10.96 4.67
C TYR A 212 16.57 12.37 4.18
N ARG A 213 15.62 13.28 4.32
CA ARG A 213 15.78 14.71 4.00
C ARG A 213 15.31 15.53 5.19
N ALA A 214 16.13 16.45 5.68
CA ALA A 214 15.78 17.28 6.83
C ALA A 214 14.94 18.51 6.40
N GLU A 215 13.85 18.25 5.69
CA GLU A 215 12.95 19.30 5.21
C GLU A 215 12.27 20.02 6.38
N LYS A 216 12.27 21.35 6.32
CA LYS A 216 11.61 22.20 7.32
C LYS A 216 10.13 22.41 7.02
N HIS A 217 9.72 22.18 5.78
CA HIS A 217 8.36 22.39 5.33
C HIS A 217 7.50 21.14 5.54
N ASN A 218 6.45 21.26 6.34
CA ASN A 218 5.46 20.20 6.54
C ASN A 218 4.36 20.32 5.47
N THR A 219 4.51 19.62 4.36
CA THR A 219 3.50 19.56 3.29
C THR A 219 2.96 18.13 3.13
N ASP A 220 1.85 17.98 2.39
CA ASP A 220 1.18 16.68 2.20
C ASP A 220 2.03 15.63 1.47
N PHE A 221 3.15 16.01 0.86
CA PHE A 221 3.99 15.15 0.01
C PHE A 221 5.43 14.99 0.50
N HIS A 222 5.85 15.73 1.53
CA HIS A 222 7.22 15.66 2.04
C HIS A 222 7.25 14.93 3.39
N LEU A 223 8.05 13.87 3.46
CA LEU A 223 8.41 13.17 4.68
C LEU A 223 9.91 13.28 4.87
N ASN A 224 10.34 13.38 6.13
CA ASN A 224 11.76 13.43 6.45
C ASN A 224 12.45 12.07 6.39
N GLU A 225 11.66 10.99 6.40
CA GLU A 225 12.06 9.61 6.13
C GLU A 225 11.08 9.03 5.12
N PHE A 226 11.60 8.52 4.01
CA PHE A 226 10.79 7.93 2.94
C PHE A 226 11.52 6.75 2.31
N ILE A 227 10.77 5.88 1.64
CA ILE A 227 11.34 4.80 0.83
C ILE A 227 11.59 5.33 -0.58
N SER A 228 12.85 5.35 -0.97
CA SER A 228 13.24 5.64 -2.35
C SER A 228 13.31 4.35 -3.16
N VAL A 229 12.97 4.46 -4.44
CA VAL A 229 13.17 3.42 -5.45
C VAL A 229 14.14 3.99 -6.46
N ASP A 230 15.36 3.50 -6.42
CA ASP A 230 16.47 3.98 -7.22
C ASP A 230 16.90 2.89 -8.22
N ALA A 231 17.22 3.30 -9.45
CA ALA A 231 17.84 2.45 -10.45
C ALA A 231 18.91 3.23 -11.20
N GLU A 232 19.97 2.54 -11.61
CA GLU A 232 21.08 3.09 -12.40
C GLU A 232 21.61 2.00 -13.35
N ALA A 233 21.99 2.37 -14.56
CA ALA A 233 22.42 1.40 -15.57
C ALA A 233 23.55 1.94 -16.46
N ALA A 234 24.67 1.21 -16.50
CA ALA A 234 25.71 1.41 -17.50
C ALA A 234 25.17 1.11 -18.90
N PHE A 235 25.72 1.82 -19.89
CA PHE A 235 25.39 1.66 -21.31
C PHE A 235 23.92 1.95 -21.68
N MET A 236 23.16 2.59 -20.79
CA MET A 236 21.81 3.11 -21.05
C MET A 236 21.87 4.65 -21.02
N ASN A 237 21.20 5.29 -21.98
CA ASN A 237 21.04 6.74 -21.99
C ASN A 237 19.71 7.15 -21.32
N TYR A 238 19.49 8.45 -21.21
CA TYR A 238 18.28 9.03 -20.62
C TYR A 238 16.97 8.45 -21.19
N ASN A 239 16.87 8.28 -22.52
CA ASN A 239 15.66 7.74 -23.14
C ASN A 239 15.43 6.28 -22.77
N ASP A 240 16.49 5.48 -22.67
CA ASP A 240 16.39 4.08 -22.25
C ASP A 240 15.86 3.98 -20.80
N ILE A 241 16.26 4.92 -19.93
CA ILE A 241 15.76 5.00 -18.55
C ILE A 241 14.29 5.45 -18.50
N VAL A 242 13.88 6.42 -19.34
CA VAL A 242 12.48 6.83 -19.45
C VAL A 242 11.60 5.67 -19.97
N ASP A 243 12.07 4.90 -20.95
CA ASP A 243 11.39 3.70 -21.46
C ASP A 243 11.22 2.64 -20.34
N LEU A 244 12.26 2.41 -19.54
CA LEU A 244 12.22 1.52 -18.38
C LEU A 244 11.19 2.01 -17.36
N LEU A 245 11.20 3.31 -17.03
CA LEU A 245 10.25 3.89 -16.10
C LEU A 245 8.81 3.77 -16.60
N GLU A 246 8.57 3.98 -17.90
CA GLU A 246 7.28 3.74 -18.53
C GLU A 246 6.83 2.29 -18.34
N LYS A 247 7.71 1.31 -18.61
CA LYS A 247 7.42 -0.11 -18.40
C LYS A 247 7.03 -0.41 -16.95
N ILE A 248 7.75 0.15 -15.98
CA ILE A 248 7.46 0.01 -14.54
C ILE A 248 6.08 0.60 -14.22
N VAL A 249 5.81 1.83 -14.65
CA VAL A 249 4.54 2.52 -14.44
C VAL A 249 3.36 1.72 -15.00
N ARG A 250 3.49 1.18 -16.22
CA ARG A 250 2.45 0.34 -16.84
C ARG A 250 2.16 -0.91 -16.01
N ARG A 251 3.19 -1.59 -15.50
CA ARG A 251 3.02 -2.75 -14.59
C ARG A 251 2.33 -2.37 -13.29
N VAL A 252 2.71 -1.25 -12.69
CA VAL A 252 2.10 -0.74 -11.46
C VAL A 252 0.62 -0.41 -11.67
N VAL A 253 0.27 0.31 -12.75
CA VAL A 253 -1.13 0.64 -13.07
C VAL A 253 -1.96 -0.63 -13.30
N ALA A 254 -1.43 -1.62 -14.02
CA ALA A 254 -2.11 -2.89 -14.22
C ALA A 254 -2.39 -3.61 -12.89
N ALA A 255 -1.41 -3.64 -11.97
CA ALA A 255 -1.58 -4.24 -10.65
C ALA A 255 -2.60 -3.48 -9.77
N VAL A 256 -2.68 -2.16 -9.91
CA VAL A 256 -3.71 -1.35 -9.24
C VAL A 256 -5.10 -1.64 -9.82
N ALA A 257 -5.20 -1.81 -11.14
CA ALA A 257 -6.46 -2.14 -11.82
C ALA A 257 -7.04 -3.48 -11.34
N GLU A 258 -6.20 -4.48 -11.13
CA GLU A 258 -6.63 -5.79 -10.59
C GLU A 258 -7.22 -5.69 -9.18
N GLU A 259 -6.83 -4.69 -8.39
CA GLU A 259 -7.35 -4.44 -7.03
C GLU A 259 -8.51 -3.43 -7.02
N GLU A 260 -8.90 -2.85 -8.16
CA GLU A 260 -9.84 -1.71 -8.22
C GLU A 260 -11.15 -1.99 -7.48
N LYS A 261 -11.74 -3.16 -7.70
CA LYS A 261 -13.00 -3.56 -7.03
C LYS A 261 -12.84 -3.59 -5.52
N ARG A 262 -11.74 -4.18 -5.02
CA ARG A 262 -11.43 -4.27 -3.58
C ARG A 262 -11.17 -2.89 -2.99
N LEU A 263 -10.46 -2.02 -3.70
CA LEU A 263 -10.20 -0.65 -3.29
C LEU A 263 -11.49 0.17 -3.21
N ALA A 264 -12.40 0.01 -4.18
CA ALA A 264 -13.69 0.68 -4.19
C ALA A 264 -14.57 0.29 -3.00
N GLU A 265 -14.53 -0.98 -2.55
CA GLU A 265 -15.26 -1.44 -1.36
C GLU A 265 -14.86 -0.71 -0.06
N VAL A 266 -13.63 -0.16 -0.01
CA VAL A 266 -13.11 0.61 1.12
C VAL A 266 -13.00 2.11 0.80
N GLY A 267 -13.70 2.55 -0.25
CA GLY A 267 -13.81 3.96 -0.65
C GLY A 267 -12.52 4.54 -1.24
N ILE A 268 -11.59 3.71 -1.72
CA ILE A 268 -10.39 4.16 -2.42
C ILE A 268 -10.68 4.11 -3.92
N ARG A 269 -10.44 5.23 -4.60
CA ARG A 269 -10.50 5.31 -6.06
C ARG A 269 -9.08 5.61 -6.56
N PRO A 270 -8.44 4.68 -7.28
CA PRO A 270 -7.18 4.96 -7.92
C PRO A 270 -7.29 6.12 -8.89
N VAL A 271 -6.20 6.88 -9.05
CA VAL A 271 -6.12 7.98 -10.02
C VAL A 271 -6.09 7.44 -11.46
N ALA A 272 -5.50 6.27 -11.66
CA ALA A 272 -5.46 5.56 -12.93
C ALA A 272 -5.56 4.04 -12.70
N THR A 273 -6.33 3.37 -13.55
CA THR A 273 -6.45 1.90 -13.63
C THR A 273 -6.13 1.36 -15.02
N GLU A 274 -5.83 2.25 -15.97
CA GLU A 274 -5.35 1.89 -17.29
C GLU A 274 -4.37 2.94 -17.79
N VAL A 275 -3.42 2.51 -18.62
CA VAL A 275 -2.46 3.40 -19.28
C VAL A 275 -2.05 2.78 -20.62
N GLN A 276 -2.47 3.42 -21.72
CA GLN A 276 -2.14 2.94 -23.07
C GLN A 276 -0.69 3.29 -23.45
N GLY A 277 -0.19 4.43 -22.94
CA GLY A 277 1.19 4.89 -22.99
C GLY A 277 1.34 6.09 -22.03
N VAL A 278 2.57 6.48 -21.73
CA VAL A 278 2.84 7.63 -20.85
C VAL A 278 3.39 8.79 -21.70
N PRO A 279 2.64 9.90 -21.88
CA PRO A 279 3.10 11.03 -22.68
C PRO A 279 4.43 11.57 -22.17
N ARG A 280 5.35 11.87 -23.10
CA ARG A 280 6.58 12.61 -22.83
C ARG A 280 6.37 14.04 -23.26
N VAL A 281 6.36 14.94 -22.30
CA VAL A 281 6.09 16.36 -22.48
C VAL A 281 7.41 17.09 -22.34
N ASP A 282 7.82 17.81 -23.38
CA ASP A 282 8.99 18.66 -23.28
C ASP A 282 8.75 19.76 -22.23
N TYR A 283 9.77 20.13 -21.47
CA TYR A 283 9.66 21.21 -20.49
C TYR A 283 9.18 22.52 -21.14
N ASP A 284 9.63 22.82 -22.35
CA ASP A 284 9.23 24.02 -23.08
C ASP A 284 7.72 24.02 -23.35
N ASP A 285 7.19 22.88 -23.82
CA ASP A 285 5.76 22.68 -24.03
C ASP A 285 4.97 22.79 -22.72
N ALA A 286 5.48 22.22 -21.63
CA ALA A 286 4.84 22.28 -20.32
C ALA A 286 4.71 23.73 -19.83
N VAL A 287 5.77 24.54 -19.94
CA VAL A 287 5.76 25.97 -19.60
C VAL A 287 4.74 26.72 -20.44
N ASP A 288 4.70 26.48 -21.75
CA ASP A 288 3.74 27.15 -22.64
C ASP A 288 2.28 26.76 -22.35
N ARG A 289 2.01 25.49 -22.01
CA ARG A 289 0.68 25.06 -21.55
C ARG A 289 0.27 25.72 -20.24
N LEU A 290 1.19 25.87 -19.30
CA LEU A 290 0.93 26.55 -18.03
C LEU A 290 0.63 28.03 -18.24
N ARG A 291 1.36 28.71 -19.13
CA ARG A 291 1.05 30.10 -19.52
C ARG A 291 -0.31 30.23 -20.18
N GLN A 292 -0.70 29.29 -21.03
CA GLN A 292 -2.06 29.23 -21.61
C GLN A 292 -3.15 29.06 -20.56
N LEU A 293 -2.84 28.42 -19.43
CA LEU A 293 -3.73 28.29 -18.28
C LEU A 293 -3.70 29.52 -17.35
N GLY A 294 -2.86 30.52 -17.62
CA GLY A 294 -2.77 31.76 -16.86
C GLY A 294 -1.77 31.72 -15.70
N TYR A 295 -0.91 30.71 -15.61
CA TYR A 295 0.16 30.67 -14.62
C TYR A 295 1.31 31.61 -15.03
N ASP A 296 1.82 32.40 -14.08
CA ASP A 296 3.04 33.20 -14.25
C ASP A 296 4.26 32.32 -14.01
N VAL A 297 4.61 31.51 -15.02
CA VAL A 297 5.79 30.64 -15.02
C VAL A 297 6.80 31.09 -16.07
N LYS A 298 8.05 31.26 -15.64
CA LYS A 298 9.17 31.60 -16.52
C LYS A 298 9.92 30.34 -16.89
N TRP A 299 10.57 30.41 -18.05
CA TRP A 299 11.46 29.33 -18.47
C TRP A 299 12.66 29.30 -17.51
N GLY A 300 12.99 28.13 -16.98
CA GLY A 300 13.98 27.96 -15.91
C GLY A 300 13.37 27.80 -14.52
N ASP A 301 12.08 28.09 -14.34
CA ASP A 301 11.42 27.87 -13.05
C ASP A 301 11.11 26.38 -12.84
N ASP A 302 11.22 25.93 -11.59
CA ASP A 302 10.67 24.64 -11.16
C ASP A 302 9.14 24.64 -11.23
N LEU A 303 8.59 23.49 -11.59
CA LEU A 303 7.14 23.33 -11.72
C LEU A 303 6.53 22.89 -10.39
N THR A 304 5.71 23.74 -9.79
CA THR A 304 5.03 23.43 -8.52
C THR A 304 4.04 22.26 -8.65
N VAL A 305 3.67 21.64 -7.52
CA VAL A 305 2.65 20.56 -7.49
C VAL A 305 1.32 21.00 -8.10
N GLU A 306 0.93 22.27 -7.93
CA GLU A 306 -0.30 22.80 -8.51
C GLU A 306 -0.19 22.86 -10.04
N MET A 307 0.92 23.38 -10.57
CA MET A 307 1.20 23.44 -12.00
C MET A 307 1.22 22.04 -12.62
N GLN A 308 1.90 21.08 -11.99
CA GLN A 308 1.92 19.69 -12.43
C GLN A 308 0.51 19.06 -12.46
N LYS A 309 -0.36 19.38 -11.48
CA LYS A 309 -1.76 18.95 -11.52
C LYS A 309 -2.56 19.61 -12.64
N ALA A 310 -2.30 20.89 -12.92
CA ALA A 310 -2.98 21.61 -13.99
C ALA A 310 -2.68 21.01 -15.37
N LEU A 311 -1.44 20.55 -15.60
CA LEU A 311 -1.01 19.88 -16.82
C LEU A 311 -1.73 18.54 -17.08
N MET A 312 -2.27 17.89 -16.04
CA MET A 312 -3.05 16.65 -16.21
C MET A 312 -4.28 16.84 -17.12
N LYS A 313 -4.78 18.07 -17.26
CA LYS A 313 -5.87 18.41 -18.19
C LYS A 313 -5.51 18.09 -19.65
N PHE A 314 -4.23 18.17 -20.01
CA PHE A 314 -3.76 17.95 -21.38
C PHE A 314 -3.22 16.54 -21.59
N TYR A 315 -2.53 15.99 -20.59
CA TYR A 315 -1.74 14.77 -20.75
C TYR A 315 -2.29 13.56 -19.98
N GLY A 316 -3.37 13.76 -19.21
CA GLY A 316 -3.93 12.73 -18.36
C GLY A 316 -3.20 12.62 -17.01
N PRO A 317 -3.55 11.60 -16.20
CA PRO A 317 -3.09 11.53 -14.82
C PRO A 317 -1.64 11.12 -14.63
N ILE A 318 -1.00 10.58 -15.67
CA ILE A 318 0.36 10.05 -15.64
C ILE A 318 1.05 10.49 -16.93
N TYR A 319 2.13 11.24 -16.80
CA TYR A 319 2.96 11.75 -17.90
C TYR A 319 4.38 12.00 -17.38
N PHE A 320 5.35 12.07 -18.29
CA PHE A 320 6.72 12.51 -17.99
C PHE A 320 6.94 13.92 -18.50
N ILE A 321 7.62 14.74 -17.69
CA ILE A 321 8.22 15.98 -18.18
C ILE A 321 9.68 15.69 -18.44
N VAL A 322 10.14 15.96 -19.66
CA VAL A 322 11.49 15.64 -20.14
C VAL A 322 12.22 16.91 -20.56
N ASN A 323 13.54 16.83 -20.73
CA ASN A 323 14.38 17.92 -21.23
C ASN A 323 14.31 19.22 -20.39
N PHE A 324 14.40 19.10 -19.07
CA PHE A 324 14.49 20.26 -18.18
C PHE A 324 15.72 21.15 -18.50
N PRO A 325 15.67 22.45 -18.18
CA PRO A 325 16.82 23.34 -18.23
C PRO A 325 17.99 22.78 -17.40
N ALA A 326 19.20 22.93 -17.91
CA ALA A 326 20.41 22.46 -17.21
C ALA A 326 20.88 23.41 -16.09
N SER A 327 20.35 24.63 -16.05
CA SER A 327 20.77 25.74 -15.19
C SER A 327 20.05 25.78 -13.86
#